data_AF-A0A972QD50-F1
#
_entry.id   AF-A0A972QD50-F1
#
_cell.length_a   1.000
_cell.length_b   1.000
_cell.length_c   1.000
_cell.angle_alpha   90.00
_cell.angle_beta   90.00
_cell.angle_gamma   90.00
#
_symmetry.space_group_name_H-M   'P 1'
#
loop_
_entity.id
_entity.type
_entity.pdbx_description
1 polymer ?
#
loop_
_entity_poly.entity_id
_entity_poly.type
_entity_poly.pdbx_seq_one_letter_code
_entity_poly.pdbx_strand_id
1 'polypeptide(L)' 'DAALSACITEEGINLNEELAKVERLLIKKALRRTNGSKTKAAKLLNVSFDSLRYRLEKLDI' A
#
# COMPACT_ATOMS: atom_id res chain seq x y z
N ASP A 1 -3.01 15.36 7.17
CA ASP A 1 -3.87 14.32 6.58
C ASP A 1 -4.25 14.66 5.17
N ALA A 2 -4.02 13.73 4.23
CA ALA A 2 -4.59 13.81 2.90
C ALA A 2 -5.82 12.91 2.90
N ALA A 3 -7.00 13.51 2.82
CA ALA A 3 -8.25 12.78 2.68
C ALA A 3 -8.18 11.96 1.38
N LEU A 4 -8.39 10.65 1.49
CA LEU A 4 -8.44 9.74 0.36
C LEU A 4 -9.79 9.98 -0.35
N SER A 5 -9.81 10.90 -1.31
CA SER A 5 -11.01 11.18 -2.11
C SER A 5 -11.05 10.25 -3.31
N ALA A 6 -11.87 9.20 -3.24
CA ALA A 6 -12.20 8.37 -4.40
C ALA A 6 -13.47 8.90 -5.06
N CYS A 7 -13.44 9.14 -6.36
CA CYS A 7 -14.60 9.53 -7.16
C CYS A 7 -14.90 8.41 -8.15
N ILE A 8 -16.17 8.02 -8.26
CA ILE A 8 -16.65 6.99 -9.19
C ILE A 8 -17.52 7.71 -10.21
N THR A 9 -17.14 7.63 -11.49
CA THR A 9 -17.87 8.25 -12.61
C THR A 9 -18.88 7.26 -13.19
N GLU A 10 -19.72 7.72 -14.12
CA GLU A 10 -20.66 6.85 -14.85
C GLU A 10 -19.96 5.79 -15.72
N GLU A 11 -18.70 6.05 -16.10
CA GLU A 11 -17.84 5.11 -16.84
C GLU A 11 -17.21 4.03 -15.94
N GLY A 12 -17.34 4.17 -14.62
CA GLY A 12 -16.73 3.30 -13.62
C GLY A 12 -15.23 3.57 -13.40
N ILE A 13 -14.60 2.71 -12.60
CA ILE A 13 -13.16 2.78 -12.28
C ILE A 13 -12.52 1.40 -12.35
N ASN A 14 -11.21 1.36 -12.57
CA ASN A 14 -10.43 0.15 -12.31
C ASN A 14 -10.12 0.06 -10.80
N LEU A 15 -11.01 -0.62 -10.06
CA LEU A 15 -10.88 -0.75 -8.60
C LEU A 15 -9.52 -1.34 -8.17
N ASN A 16 -9.02 -2.33 -8.91
CA ASN A 16 -7.75 -2.98 -8.57
C ASN A 16 -6.56 -2.01 -8.68
N GLU A 17 -6.57 -1.13 -9.68
CA GLU A 17 -5.52 -0.13 -9.86
C GLU A 17 -5.56 0.94 -8.77
N GLU A 18 -6.75 1.42 -8.42
CA GLU A 18 -6.93 2.41 -7.35
C GLU A 18 -6.50 1.86 -5.99
N LEU A 19 -6.91 0.65 -5.63
CA LEU A 19 -6.46 -0.01 -4.40
C LEU A 19 -4.94 -0.20 -4.37
N ALA A 20 -4.31 -0.54 -5.51
CA ALA A 20 -2.87 -0.66 -5.60
C ALA A 20 -2.13 0.68 -5.38
N LYS A 21 -2.72 1.82 -5.79
CA LYS A 21 -2.17 3.17 -5.50
C LYS A 21 -2.17 3.45 -4.00
N VAL A 22 -3.29 3.18 -3.33
CA VAL A 22 -3.41 3.34 -1.87
C VAL A 22 -2.42 2.43 -1.14
N GLU A 23 -2.34 1.17 -1.57
CA GLU A 23 -1.45 0.19 -0.98
C GLU A 23 0.03 0.59 -1.11
N ARG A 24 0.47 1.02 -2.31
CA ARG A 24 1.82 1.56 -2.53
C ARG A 24 2.13 2.70 -1.58
N LEU A 25 1.19 3.64 -1.41
CA LEU A 25 1.36 4.80 -0.53
C LEU A 25 1.59 4.36 0.93
N LEU A 26 0.75 3.44 1.43
CA LEU A 26 0.83 2.95 2.81
C LEU A 26 2.11 2.16 3.06
N ILE A 27 2.48 1.26 2.14
CA ILE A 27 3.71 0.47 2.24
C ILE A 27 4.95 1.37 2.22
N LYS A 28 5.03 2.34 1.29
CA LYS A 28 6.16 3.28 1.24
C LYS A 28 6.23 4.15 2.51
N LYS A 29 5.09 4.59 3.07
CA LYS A 29 5.04 5.32 4.34
C LYS A 29 5.54 4.46 5.50
N ALA A 30 5.12 3.20 5.58
CA ALA A 30 5.56 2.28 6.62
C ALA A 30 7.07 2.00 6.53
N LEU A 31 7.59 1.71 5.34
CA LEU A 31 9.02 1.53 5.10
C LEU A 31 9.82 2.76 5.51
N ARG A 32 9.37 3.97 5.16
CA ARG A 32 10.05 5.21 5.61
C ARG A 32 10.04 5.34 7.13
N ARG A 33 8.91 5.10 7.80
CA ARG A 33 8.79 5.16 9.27
C ARG A 33 9.65 4.13 9.99
N THR A 34 10.01 3.04 9.32
CA THR A 34 10.81 1.95 9.89
C THR A 34 12.24 1.91 9.37
N ASN A 35 12.72 2.97 8.70
CA ASN A 35 14.04 3.04 8.08
C ASN A 35 14.34 1.83 7.17
N GLY A 36 13.37 1.42 6.35
CA GLY A 36 13.49 0.32 5.40
C GLY A 36 13.35 -1.08 6.00
N SER A 37 13.16 -1.21 7.31
CA SER A 37 12.94 -2.52 7.94
C SER A 37 11.59 -3.10 7.53
N LYS A 38 11.63 -4.09 6.63
CA LYS A 38 10.45 -4.80 6.11
C LYS A 38 9.69 -5.52 7.22
N THR A 39 10.38 -6.17 8.17
CA THR A 39 9.73 -6.83 9.32
C THR A 39 8.98 -5.84 10.21
N LYS A 40 9.57 -4.66 10.50
CA LYS A 40 8.89 -3.62 11.27
C LYS A 40 7.73 -2.99 10.48
N ALA A 41 7.88 -2.83 9.17
CA ALA A 41 6.82 -2.29 8.31
C ALA A 41 5.61 -3.25 8.26
N ALA A 42 5.85 -4.56 8.16
CA ALA A 42 4.79 -5.58 8.20
C ALA A 42 4.02 -5.52 9.53
N LYS A 43 4.74 -5.40 10.65
CA LYS A 43 4.14 -5.20 11.98
C LYS A 43 3.32 -3.89 12.05
N LEU A 44 3.85 -2.78 11.53
CA LEU A 44 3.17 -1.48 11.54
C LEU A 44 1.88 -1.48 10.70
N LEU A 45 1.87 -2.25 9.61
CA LEU A 45 0.71 -2.42 8.73
C LEU A 45 -0.22 -3.56 9.15
N ASN A 46 0.11 -4.26 10.24
CA ASN A 46 -0.63 -5.42 10.75
C ASN A 46 -0.84 -6.53 9.70
N VAL A 47 0.21 -6.87 8.95
CA VAL A 47 0.24 -7.97 7.98
C VAL A 47 1.36 -8.94 8.30
N SER A 48 1.26 -10.17 7.80
CA SER A 48 2.39 -11.11 7.85
C SER A 48 3.56 -10.58 7.02
N PHE A 49 4.77 -11.01 7.38
CA PHE A 49 5.97 -10.62 6.65
C PHE A 49 5.95 -11.10 5.19
N ASP A 50 5.43 -12.30 4.94
CA ASP A 50 5.32 -12.85 3.59
C ASP A 50 4.27 -12.11 2.76
N SER A 51 3.15 -11.68 3.37
CA SER A 51 2.18 -10.83 2.69
C SER A 51 2.81 -9.50 2.27
N LEU A 52 3.62 -8.88 3.13
CA LEU A 52 4.34 -7.66 2.77
C LEU A 52 5.31 -7.90 1.61
N ARG A 53 6.10 -8.98 1.64
CA ARG A 53 7.05 -9.31 0.55
C ARG A 53 6.34 -9.47 -0.79
N TYR A 54 5.27 -10.25 -0.82
CA TYR A 54 4.47 -10.45 -2.03
C TYR A 54 3.93 -9.11 -2.57
N ARG A 55 3.47 -8.22 -1.68
CA ARG A 55 3.00 -6.88 -2.07
C ARG A 55 4.13 -6.01 -2.62
N LEU A 56 5.33 -6.07 -2.06
CA LEU A 56 6.49 -5.32 -2.56
C LEU A 56 6.85 -5.76 -3.99
N GLU A 57 6.91 -7.06 -4.22
CA GLU A 57 7.18 -7.64 -5.55
C GLU A 57 6.07 -7.28 -6.54
N LYS A 58 4.81 -7.51 -6.17
CA LYS A 58 3.65 -7.23 -7.02
C LYS A 58 3.51 -5.76 -7.40
N LEU A 59 3.94 -4.86 -6.52
CA LEU A 59 3.77 -3.41 -6.69
C LEU A 59 5.05 -2.70 -7.16
N ASP A 60 6.13 -3.44 -7.38
CA ASP A 60 7.46 -2.95 -7.78
C ASP A 60 7.98 -1.83 -6.86
N ILE A 61 8.10 -2.14 -5.55
CA ILE A 61 8.54 -1.21 -4.47
C ILE A 61 9.87 -1.62 -3.87
#